data_AF-A0A535HR02-F1
#
_entry.id   AF-A0A535HR02-F1
#
_cell.length_a   1.000
_cell.length_b   1.000
_cell.length_c   1.000
_cell.angle_alpha   90.00
_cell.angle_beta   90.00
_cell.angle_gamma   90.00
#
_symmetry.space_group_name_H-M   'P 1'
#
loop_
_entity.id
_entity.type
_entity.pdbx_description
1 polymer ?
#
loop_
_entity_poly.entity_id
_entity_poly.type
_entity_poly.pdbx_seq_one_letter_code
_entity_poly.pdbx_strand_id
1 'polypeptide(L)'
;MEPVKDTTDRIAAYVAALLRNRRPPRFPVETEDAGALRIAAQLSAARPGADTPSEEFVARLEQRLAKGAAEERAPVSLLTRRRLLGAAGVALASAVAGAVVENRVNQPNEPDQPTGDLVPHAGTWTPVARLESLPLGTPVRFSAGAVEGVVVNHGDRVVALSAICTHLGCVLNANPTARRLDCPCHWAAFDLEGGPLVSEYTIPLRPLPRLRSRVRDGAVEVYTA
;
A
#
# COMPACT_ATOMS: atom_id res chain seq x y z
N MET A 1 -30.14 -29.09 -10.19
CA MET A 1 -29.87 -27.65 -10.01
C MET A 1 -30.23 -27.29 -8.57
N GLU A 2 -29.26 -27.36 -7.64
CA GLU A 2 -29.34 -26.65 -6.35
C GLU A 2 -27.97 -26.59 -5.63
N PRO A 3 -27.13 -25.59 -5.94
CA PRO A 3 -26.09 -25.12 -5.00
C PRO A 3 -26.11 -23.59 -4.75
N VAL A 4 -27.03 -22.85 -5.37
CA VAL A 4 -27.03 -21.36 -5.38
C VAL A 4 -27.35 -20.72 -4.01
N LYS A 5 -27.94 -21.49 -3.08
CA LYS A 5 -28.41 -20.96 -1.79
C LYS A 5 -27.29 -20.74 -0.75
N ASP A 6 -26.19 -21.51 -0.79
CA ASP A 6 -25.10 -21.38 0.19
C ASP A 6 -24.09 -20.28 -0.19
N THR A 7 -23.70 -20.20 -1.46
CA THR A 7 -22.70 -19.23 -1.93
C THR A 7 -23.16 -17.78 -1.78
N THR A 8 -24.38 -17.48 -2.21
CA THR A 8 -24.94 -16.12 -2.17
C THR A 8 -25.05 -15.60 -0.74
N ASP A 9 -25.46 -16.45 0.20
CA ASP A 9 -25.63 -16.11 1.60
C ASP A 9 -24.27 -15.84 2.29
N ARG A 10 -23.23 -16.61 1.96
CA ARG A 10 -21.86 -16.39 2.47
C ARG A 10 -21.28 -15.07 1.99
N ILE A 11 -21.40 -14.77 0.69
CA ILE A 11 -20.91 -13.50 0.12
C ILE A 11 -21.70 -12.32 0.71
N ALA A 12 -23.03 -12.44 0.82
CA ALA A 12 -23.88 -11.41 1.42
C ALA A 12 -23.49 -11.15 2.89
N ALA A 13 -23.24 -12.20 3.68
CA ALA A 13 -22.78 -12.07 5.06
C ALA A 13 -21.40 -11.40 5.15
N TYR A 14 -20.49 -11.74 4.24
CA TYR A 14 -19.17 -11.12 4.13
C TYR A 14 -19.26 -9.63 3.82
N VAL A 15 -19.99 -9.27 2.77
CA VAL A 15 -20.22 -7.87 2.37
C VAL A 15 -20.88 -7.10 3.52
N ALA A 16 -21.95 -7.64 4.11
CA ALA A 16 -22.64 -6.97 5.21
C ALA A 16 -21.76 -6.75 6.45
N ALA A 17 -20.78 -7.63 6.71
CA ALA A 17 -19.79 -7.40 7.77
C ALA A 17 -18.86 -6.24 7.44
N LEU A 18 -18.30 -6.21 6.22
CA LEU A 18 -17.46 -5.12 5.72
C LEU A 18 -18.18 -3.76 5.78
N LEU A 19 -19.44 -3.71 5.31
CA LEU A 19 -20.22 -2.48 5.30
C LEU A 19 -20.42 -1.88 6.70
N ARG A 20 -20.35 -2.70 7.75
CA ARG A 20 -20.51 -2.31 9.17
C ARG A 20 -19.18 -2.17 9.91
N ASN A 21 -18.04 -2.15 9.21
CA ASN A 21 -16.70 -2.14 9.81
C ASN A 21 -16.49 -3.27 10.84
N ARG A 22 -17.12 -4.43 10.61
CA ARG A 22 -16.95 -5.63 11.44
C ARG A 22 -16.10 -6.67 10.74
N ARG A 23 -15.44 -7.50 11.54
CA ARG A 23 -14.68 -8.65 11.03
C ARG A 23 -15.62 -9.56 10.22
N PRO A 24 -15.31 -9.87 8.95
CA PRO A 24 -16.11 -10.78 8.16
C PRO A 24 -16.06 -12.22 8.71
N PRO A 25 -17.13 -13.01 8.51
CA PRO A 25 -17.13 -14.43 8.85
C PRO A 25 -16.06 -15.18 8.05
N ARG A 26 -15.53 -16.25 8.64
CA ARG A 26 -14.55 -17.14 8.00
C ARG A 26 -15.27 -18.35 7.42
N PHE A 27 -15.00 -18.65 6.15
CA PHE A 27 -15.49 -19.83 5.45
C PHE A 27 -14.47 -20.21 4.37
N PRO A 28 -14.45 -21.49 3.90
CA PRO A 28 -13.63 -21.90 2.78
C PRO A 28 -13.97 -21.06 1.54
N VAL A 29 -12.96 -20.45 0.92
CA VAL A 29 -13.16 -19.62 -0.28
C VAL A 29 -12.93 -20.48 -1.51
N GLU A 30 -14.00 -20.71 -2.27
CA GLU A 30 -13.91 -21.34 -3.59
C GLU A 30 -13.29 -20.37 -4.61
N THR A 31 -12.63 -20.92 -5.64
CA THR A 31 -11.93 -20.10 -6.65
C THR A 31 -12.86 -19.13 -7.39
N GLU A 32 -14.12 -19.53 -7.60
CA GLU A 32 -15.16 -18.73 -8.24
C GLU A 32 -15.61 -17.54 -7.37
N ASP A 33 -15.68 -17.72 -6.04
CA ASP A 33 -16.11 -16.69 -5.08
C ASP A 33 -15.02 -15.66 -4.78
N ALA A 34 -13.75 -16.04 -4.96
CA ALA A 34 -12.60 -15.21 -4.61
C ALA A 34 -12.60 -13.85 -5.33
N GLY A 35 -13.12 -13.78 -6.57
CA GLY A 35 -13.27 -12.52 -7.30
C GLY A 35 -14.23 -11.56 -6.61
N ALA A 36 -15.42 -12.03 -6.27
CA ALA A 36 -16.45 -11.22 -5.60
C ALA A 36 -16.00 -10.73 -4.22
N LEU A 37 -15.34 -11.59 -3.44
CA LEU A 37 -14.80 -11.22 -2.13
C LEU A 37 -13.71 -10.16 -2.23
N ARG A 38 -12.80 -10.26 -3.23
CA ARG A 38 -11.77 -9.24 -3.47
C ARG A 38 -12.37 -7.89 -3.84
N ILE A 39 -13.34 -7.87 -4.77
CA ILE A 39 -14.01 -6.63 -5.18
C ILE A 39 -14.74 -6.01 -3.98
N ALA A 40 -15.45 -6.81 -3.18
CA ALA A 40 -16.11 -6.31 -1.97
C ALA A 40 -15.12 -5.69 -0.97
N ALA A 41 -13.97 -6.32 -0.76
CA ALA A 41 -12.92 -5.79 0.10
C ALA A 41 -12.33 -4.48 -0.45
N GLN A 42 -12.04 -4.40 -1.75
CA GLN A 42 -11.52 -3.19 -2.41
C GLN A 42 -12.51 -2.02 -2.31
N LEU A 43 -13.79 -2.25 -2.62
CA LEU A 43 -14.83 -1.23 -2.51
C LEU A 43 -15.04 -0.76 -1.07
N SER A 44 -14.92 -1.67 -0.09
CA SER A 44 -14.98 -1.29 1.33
C SER A 44 -13.79 -0.41 1.72
N ALA A 45 -12.59 -0.70 1.22
CA ALA A 45 -11.37 0.07 1.50
C ALA A 45 -11.31 1.42 0.77
N ALA A 46 -11.99 1.56 -0.37
CA ALA A 46 -12.06 2.80 -1.14
C ALA A 46 -13.03 3.85 -0.55
N ARG A 47 -13.72 3.53 0.55
CA ARG A 47 -14.66 4.46 1.20
C ARG A 47 -13.90 5.64 1.82
N PRO A 48 -14.40 6.88 1.70
CA PRO A 48 -13.81 8.03 2.39
C PRO A 48 -13.68 7.77 3.89
N GLY A 49 -12.48 7.95 4.44
CA GLY A 49 -12.17 7.71 5.86
C GLY A 49 -11.95 6.24 6.26
N ALA A 50 -11.96 5.29 5.31
CA ALA A 50 -11.59 3.90 5.59
C ALA A 50 -10.09 3.73 5.89
N ASP A 51 -9.26 4.71 5.53
CA ASP A 51 -7.83 4.81 5.83
C ASP A 51 -7.54 5.33 7.24
N THR A 52 -8.52 5.96 7.90
CA THR A 52 -8.40 6.45 9.27
C THR A 52 -8.85 5.42 10.31
N PRO A 53 -8.01 5.04 11.30
CA PRO A 53 -8.41 4.13 12.36
C PRO A 53 -9.46 4.77 13.28
N SER A 54 -10.39 3.98 13.82
CA SER A 54 -11.38 4.49 14.77
C SER A 54 -10.73 4.85 16.11
N GLU A 55 -11.26 5.86 16.79
CA GLU A 55 -10.76 6.30 18.11
C GLU A 55 -10.79 5.15 19.14
N GLU A 56 -11.85 4.33 19.13
CA GLU A 56 -11.95 3.15 20.01
C GLU A 56 -10.85 2.11 19.73
N PHE A 57 -10.45 1.94 18.47
CA PHE A 57 -9.34 1.07 18.10
C PHE A 57 -8.01 1.63 18.60
N VAL A 58 -7.77 2.93 18.39
CA VAL A 58 -6.55 3.62 18.86
C VAL A 58 -6.42 3.51 20.38
N ALA A 59 -7.48 3.82 21.12
CA ALA A 59 -7.49 3.72 22.58
C ALA A 59 -7.20 2.28 23.07
N ARG A 60 -7.75 1.25 22.40
CA ARG A 60 -7.44 -0.15 22.72
C ARG A 60 -5.99 -0.52 22.43
N LEU A 61 -5.43 -0.01 21.32
CA LEU A 61 -4.05 -0.27 20.95
C LEU A 61 -3.09 0.37 21.96
N GLU A 62 -3.32 1.62 22.34
CA GLU A 62 -2.55 2.31 23.38
C GLU A 62 -2.56 1.53 24.70
N GLN A 63 -3.72 1.05 25.14
CA GLN A 63 -3.81 0.23 26.35
C GLN A 63 -3.02 -1.08 26.23
N ARG A 64 -3.03 -1.73 25.06
CA ARG A 64 -2.26 -2.97 24.84
C ARG A 64 -0.76 -2.71 24.84
N LEU A 65 -0.31 -1.64 24.20
CA LEU A 65 1.10 -1.24 24.18
C LEU A 65 1.58 -0.87 25.59
N ALA A 66 0.77 -0.14 26.37
CA ALA A 66 1.08 0.20 27.75
C ALA A 66 1.22 -1.05 28.65
N LYS A 67 0.35 -2.06 28.45
CA LYS A 67 0.44 -3.35 29.15
C LYS A 67 1.68 -4.16 28.75
N GLY A 68 1.99 -4.24 27.45
CA GLY A 68 3.18 -4.93 26.96
C GLY A 68 4.49 -4.29 27.45
N ALA A 69 4.55 -2.95 27.45
CA ALA A 69 5.69 -2.21 27.98
C ALA A 69 5.85 -2.34 29.51
N ALA A 70 4.76 -2.65 30.23
CA ALA A 70 4.80 -2.96 31.66
C ALA A 70 5.24 -4.41 31.93
N GLU A 71 4.86 -5.37 31.08
CA GLU A 71 5.33 -6.76 31.14
C GLU A 71 6.82 -6.90 30.80
N GLU A 72 7.34 -6.12 29.86
CA GLU A 72 8.77 -6.11 29.48
C GLU A 72 9.68 -5.54 30.59
N ARG A 73 9.10 -4.86 31.60
CA ARG A 73 9.78 -4.37 32.81
C ARG A 73 9.71 -5.33 34.00
N ALA A 74 8.98 -6.43 33.89
CA ALA A 74 9.03 -7.47 34.91
C ALA A 74 10.38 -8.20 34.83
N PRO A 75 11.11 -8.39 35.94
CA PRO A 75 12.36 -9.13 35.91
C PRO A 75 12.06 -10.57 35.53
N VAL A 76 12.39 -10.95 34.29
CA VAL A 76 12.56 -12.35 33.94
C VAL A 76 13.59 -12.92 34.91
N SER A 77 13.16 -13.85 35.77
CA SER A 77 14.08 -14.59 36.63
C SER A 77 14.96 -15.45 35.73
N LEU A 78 16.12 -14.89 35.41
CA LEU A 78 17.13 -15.56 34.62
C LEU A 78 17.65 -16.75 35.43
N LEU A 79 17.24 -17.95 35.01
CA LEU A 79 18.05 -19.15 35.01
C LEU A 79 18.48 -19.66 36.40
N THR A 80 17.68 -20.56 36.97
CA THR A 80 18.21 -21.50 37.97
C THR A 80 19.25 -22.38 37.27
N ARG A 81 20.49 -22.42 37.82
CA ARG A 81 21.68 -23.19 37.36
C ARG A 81 21.46 -24.64 36.90
N ARG A 82 20.27 -25.20 37.12
CA ARG A 82 19.89 -26.60 36.89
C ARG A 82 19.59 -26.97 35.44
N ARG A 83 19.40 -26.01 34.52
CA ARG A 83 19.07 -26.29 33.11
C ARG A 83 20.22 -26.16 32.10
N LEU A 84 21.39 -25.68 32.53
CA LEU A 84 22.57 -25.56 31.66
C LEU A 84 23.26 -26.91 31.35
N LEU A 85 22.94 -27.98 32.08
CA LEU A 85 23.50 -29.32 31.84
C LEU A 85 22.61 -30.24 30.98
N GLY A 86 21.44 -29.76 30.51
CA GLY A 86 20.48 -30.57 29.73
C GLY A 86 20.54 -30.40 28.22
N ALA A 87 21.31 -29.44 27.70
CA ALA A 87 21.25 -29.02 26.29
C ALA A 87 22.56 -29.22 25.50
N ALA A 88 23.29 -30.31 25.78
CA ALA A 88 24.47 -30.73 25.02
C ALA A 88 24.20 -31.93 24.08
N GLY A 89 22.94 -32.33 23.88
CA GLY A 89 22.59 -33.47 23.05
C GLY A 89 21.70 -33.07 21.88
N VAL A 90 22.12 -33.46 20.67
CA VAL A 90 21.42 -33.39 19.37
C VAL A 90 21.69 -32.12 18.53
N ALA A 91 22.83 -32.13 17.84
CA ALA A 91 23.00 -31.43 16.57
C ALA A 91 23.58 -32.42 15.55
N LEU A 92 22.72 -33.07 14.75
CA LEU A 92 23.13 -33.77 13.52
C LEU A 92 22.06 -33.67 12.41
N ALA A 93 22.49 -33.06 11.31
CA ALA A 93 22.21 -33.36 9.89
C ALA A 93 20.79 -33.19 9.30
N SER A 94 20.65 -32.16 8.43
CA SER A 94 20.17 -32.35 7.05
C SER A 94 20.38 -31.07 6.22
N ALA A 95 21.53 -30.99 5.56
CA ALA A 95 21.75 -30.17 4.38
C ALA A 95 21.78 -31.10 3.16
N VAL A 96 21.46 -30.54 1.98
CA VAL A 96 21.55 -31.11 0.62
C VAL A 96 20.28 -31.78 0.08
N ALA A 97 19.48 -31.01 -0.67
CA ALA A 97 19.07 -31.29 -2.07
C ALA A 97 17.81 -30.50 -2.44
N GLY A 98 17.95 -29.42 -3.21
CA GLY A 98 16.79 -28.70 -3.76
C GLY A 98 17.10 -27.43 -4.55
N ALA A 99 18.35 -27.25 -5.01
CA ALA A 99 18.81 -26.00 -5.63
C ALA A 99 19.43 -26.24 -7.01
N VAL A 100 18.78 -26.99 -7.89
CA VAL A 100 19.04 -26.96 -9.34
C VAL A 100 17.73 -27.40 -10.03
N VAL A 101 17.20 -26.58 -10.96
CA VAL A 101 16.18 -26.87 -12.01
C VAL A 101 15.10 -25.77 -12.20
N GLU A 102 15.12 -24.63 -11.49
CA GLU A 102 14.10 -23.57 -11.72
C GLU A 102 14.63 -22.23 -12.24
N ASN A 103 15.65 -22.24 -13.11
CA ASN A 103 16.19 -21.01 -13.71
C ASN A 103 16.04 -20.91 -15.24
N ARG A 104 15.04 -21.56 -15.85
CA ARG A 104 14.92 -21.57 -17.33
C ARG A 104 13.51 -21.44 -17.92
N VAL A 105 12.44 -21.17 -17.15
CA VAL A 105 11.06 -21.04 -17.72
C VAL A 105 10.24 -19.92 -17.08
N ASN A 106 10.84 -18.79 -16.71
CA ASN A 106 10.05 -17.59 -16.36
C ASN A 106 10.83 -16.31 -16.68
N GLN A 107 11.01 -16.05 -17.98
CA GLN A 107 11.13 -14.67 -18.42
C GLN A 107 9.69 -14.22 -18.73
N PRO A 108 9.03 -13.48 -17.84
CA PRO A 108 7.86 -12.73 -18.27
C PRO A 108 8.36 -11.77 -19.35
N ASN A 109 7.85 -11.93 -20.57
CA ASN A 109 7.93 -10.87 -21.55
C ASN A 109 7.35 -9.63 -20.89
N GLU A 110 8.17 -8.62 -20.60
CA GLU A 110 7.66 -7.30 -20.24
C GLU A 110 6.87 -6.80 -21.44
N PRO A 111 5.53 -6.61 -21.34
CA PRO A 111 4.85 -5.82 -22.34
C PRO A 111 5.47 -4.42 -22.31
N ASP A 112 5.97 -3.98 -23.46
CA ASP A 112 6.44 -2.62 -23.68
C ASP A 112 5.28 -1.67 -23.35
N GLN A 113 5.32 -1.12 -22.14
CA GLN A 113 4.30 -0.27 -21.56
C GLN A 113 5.00 1.05 -21.26
N PRO A 114 4.58 2.15 -21.90
CA PRO A 114 5.35 3.38 -21.93
C PRO A 114 5.64 3.87 -20.51
N THR A 115 6.91 4.04 -20.19
CA THR A 115 7.39 4.73 -18.98
C THR A 115 7.22 6.25 -19.09
N GLY A 116 6.18 6.68 -19.81
CA GLY A 116 5.95 8.06 -20.22
C GLY A 116 4.93 8.78 -19.36
N ASP A 117 4.93 10.10 -19.49
CA ASP A 117 3.93 11.00 -18.90
C ASP A 117 2.49 10.50 -19.15
N LEU A 118 1.62 10.59 -18.14
CA LEU A 118 0.18 10.38 -18.36
C LEU A 118 -0.39 11.62 -19.04
N VAL A 119 -0.76 11.47 -20.30
CA VAL A 119 -1.42 12.50 -21.08
C VAL A 119 -2.82 12.00 -21.46
N PRO A 120 -3.88 12.58 -20.89
CA PRO A 120 -5.25 12.25 -21.29
C PRO A 120 -5.53 12.64 -22.74
N HIS A 121 -6.31 11.82 -23.46
CA HIS A 121 -6.64 12.04 -24.88
C HIS A 121 -7.55 13.26 -25.12
N ALA A 122 -8.33 13.66 -24.12
CA ALA A 122 -9.23 14.82 -24.16
C ALA A 122 -9.19 15.57 -22.81
N GLY A 123 -8.00 15.96 -22.36
CA GLY A 123 -7.80 16.59 -21.06
C GLY A 123 -8.21 18.07 -21.02
N THR A 124 -8.47 18.55 -19.82
CA THR A 124 -8.62 19.95 -19.44
C THR A 124 -7.62 20.30 -18.34
N TRP A 125 -7.28 21.58 -18.22
CA TRP A 125 -6.42 22.05 -17.14
C TRP A 125 -7.26 22.28 -15.89
N THR A 126 -7.00 21.49 -14.85
CA THR A 126 -7.72 21.54 -13.58
C THR A 126 -6.82 22.16 -12.51
N PRO A 127 -7.25 23.23 -11.83
CA PRO A 127 -6.50 23.78 -10.71
C PRO A 127 -6.53 22.80 -9.53
N VAL A 128 -5.37 22.47 -8.98
CA VAL A 128 -5.23 21.47 -7.90
C VAL A 128 -4.65 22.05 -6.61
N ALA A 129 -3.94 23.18 -6.68
CA ALA A 129 -3.40 23.89 -5.53
C ALA A 129 -3.08 25.35 -5.89
N ARG A 130 -2.85 26.20 -4.87
CA ARG A 130 -2.19 27.51 -5.07
C ARG A 130 -0.70 27.36 -4.86
N LEU A 131 0.13 27.99 -5.70
CA LEU A 131 1.59 27.91 -5.60
C LEU A 131 2.09 28.35 -4.22
N GLU A 132 1.52 29.43 -3.67
CA GLU A 132 1.84 29.97 -2.34
C GLU A 132 1.51 29.00 -1.18
N SER A 133 0.61 28.05 -1.42
CA SER A 133 0.22 27.03 -0.44
C SER A 133 1.07 25.77 -0.50
N LEU A 134 2.04 25.70 -1.42
CA LEU A 134 2.95 24.56 -1.59
C LEU A 134 4.32 24.87 -0.98
N PRO A 135 4.63 24.31 0.21
CA PRO A 135 5.97 24.43 0.78
C PRO A 135 7.01 23.77 -0.13
N LEU A 136 8.22 24.32 -0.15
CA LEU A 136 9.33 23.77 -0.93
C LEU A 136 9.63 22.34 -0.48
N GLY A 137 9.67 21.42 -1.46
CA GLY A 137 10.05 20.04 -1.24
C GLY A 137 9.07 19.19 -0.46
N THR A 138 7.84 19.68 -0.24
CA THR A 138 6.78 18.96 0.47
C THR A 138 5.75 18.45 -0.53
N PRO A 139 5.47 17.13 -0.57
CA PRO A 139 4.39 16.59 -1.39
C PRO A 139 3.02 16.97 -0.84
N VAL A 140 2.16 17.52 -1.70
CA VAL A 140 0.75 17.81 -1.39
C VAL A 140 -0.13 16.96 -2.30
N ARG A 141 -1.01 16.15 -1.70
CA ARG A 141 -1.96 15.31 -2.45
C ARG A 141 -3.06 16.16 -3.07
N PHE A 142 -3.55 15.73 -4.22
CA PHE A 142 -4.76 16.26 -4.84
C PHE A 142 -5.57 15.13 -5.50
N SER A 143 -6.85 15.41 -5.70
CA SER A 143 -7.76 14.57 -6.48
C SER A 143 -8.43 15.45 -7.53
N ALA A 144 -8.42 15.01 -8.80
CA ALA A 144 -9.03 15.72 -9.93
C ALA A 144 -9.77 14.71 -10.82
N GLY A 145 -11.09 14.58 -10.61
CA GLY A 145 -11.88 13.55 -11.25
C GLY A 145 -11.42 12.15 -10.81
N ALA A 146 -11.03 11.31 -11.78
CA ALA A 146 -10.49 9.98 -11.51
C ALA A 146 -8.96 9.97 -11.27
N VAL A 147 -8.30 11.13 -11.32
CA VAL A 147 -6.85 11.24 -11.16
C VAL A 147 -6.50 11.57 -9.72
N GLU A 148 -5.82 10.63 -9.06
CA GLU A 148 -5.15 10.85 -7.77
C GLU A 148 -3.68 11.19 -8.01
N GLY A 149 -3.21 12.29 -7.42
CA GLY A 149 -1.86 12.78 -7.66
C GLY A 149 -1.23 13.49 -6.47
N VAL A 150 0.05 13.82 -6.63
CA VAL A 150 0.77 14.72 -5.75
C VAL A 150 1.41 15.83 -6.55
N VAL A 151 1.44 17.03 -5.98
CA VAL A 151 2.25 18.15 -6.49
C VAL A 151 3.38 18.44 -5.52
N VAL A 152 4.55 18.73 -6.06
CA VAL A 152 5.76 19.08 -5.30
C VAL A 152 6.35 20.35 -5.88
N ASN A 153 6.54 21.36 -5.04
CA ASN A 153 7.21 22.59 -5.41
C ASN A 153 8.73 22.45 -5.17
N HIS A 154 9.54 22.50 -6.23
CA HIS A 154 11.00 22.48 -6.14
C HIS A 154 11.63 23.88 -6.15
N GLY A 155 10.81 24.93 -6.25
CA GLY A 155 11.23 26.34 -6.27
C GLY A 155 11.34 26.87 -7.69
N ASP A 156 12.13 26.22 -8.54
CA ASP A 156 12.26 26.54 -9.96
C ASP A 156 11.12 25.95 -10.81
N ARG A 157 10.53 24.85 -10.35
CA ARG A 157 9.46 24.13 -11.04
C ARG A 157 8.49 23.45 -10.06
N VAL A 158 7.31 23.13 -10.58
CA VAL A 158 6.34 22.26 -9.90
C VAL A 158 6.23 20.95 -10.65
N VAL A 159 6.46 19.84 -9.94
CA VAL A 159 6.29 18.48 -10.46
C VAL A 159 4.93 17.96 -10.00
N ALA A 160 4.17 17.36 -10.93
CA ALA A 160 2.97 16.59 -10.60
C ALA A 160 3.20 15.12 -10.95
N LEU A 161 2.88 14.22 -10.02
CA LEU A 161 3.05 12.77 -10.16
C LEU A 161 1.72 12.07 -9.88
N SER A 162 1.49 10.91 -10.50
CA SER A 162 0.43 10.01 -10.05
C SER A 162 0.68 9.55 -8.62
N ALA A 163 -0.37 9.53 -7.79
CA ALA A 163 -0.32 8.96 -6.46
C ALA A 163 -0.60 7.45 -6.46
N ILE A 164 -0.57 6.79 -7.62
CA ILE A 164 -0.87 5.37 -7.76
C ILE A 164 0.42 4.56 -7.87
N CYS A 165 0.60 3.62 -6.95
CA CYS A 165 1.76 2.74 -6.93
C CYS A 165 1.81 1.89 -8.21
N THR A 166 2.96 1.92 -8.89
CA THR A 166 3.22 1.15 -10.13
C THR A 166 3.30 -0.36 -9.94
N HIS A 167 3.23 -0.86 -8.70
CA HIS A 167 3.16 -2.29 -8.41
C HIS A 167 1.75 -2.86 -8.63
N LEU A 168 0.82 -2.55 -7.73
CA LEU A 168 -0.54 -3.10 -7.70
C LEU A 168 -1.63 -2.03 -7.59
N GLY A 169 -1.28 -0.75 -7.81
CA GLY A 169 -2.26 0.34 -7.87
C GLY A 169 -2.73 0.88 -6.52
N CYS A 170 -2.05 0.58 -5.42
CA CYS A 170 -2.35 1.21 -4.12
C CYS A 170 -2.13 2.73 -4.18
N VAL A 171 -3.00 3.51 -3.53
CA VAL A 171 -2.79 4.96 -3.35
C VAL A 171 -1.63 5.18 -2.39
N LEU A 172 -0.67 6.02 -2.78
CA LEU A 172 0.51 6.34 -2.01
C LEU A 172 0.20 7.39 -0.93
N ASN A 173 0.82 7.19 0.23
CA ASN A 173 0.79 8.16 1.31
C ASN A 173 1.94 9.16 1.14
N ALA A 174 1.61 10.45 1.17
CA ALA A 174 2.64 11.49 1.24
C ALA A 174 3.32 11.44 2.61
N ASN A 175 4.65 11.39 2.63
CA ASN A 175 5.45 11.47 3.84
C ASN A 175 6.32 12.73 3.81
N PRO A 176 5.81 13.88 4.30
CA PRO A 176 6.53 15.15 4.29
C PRO A 176 7.87 15.08 5.05
N THR A 177 7.89 14.38 6.19
CA THR A 177 9.08 14.26 7.04
C THR A 177 10.22 13.54 6.33
N ALA A 178 9.93 12.41 5.69
CA ALA A 178 10.91 11.64 4.93
C ALA A 178 11.07 12.11 3.47
N ARG A 179 10.30 13.13 3.05
CA ARG A 179 10.28 13.69 1.68
C ARG A 179 10.17 12.61 0.61
N ARG A 180 9.19 11.73 0.76
CA ARG A 180 8.92 10.60 -0.16
C ARG A 180 7.44 10.24 -0.19
N LEU A 181 7.09 9.30 -1.06
CA LEU A 181 5.76 8.72 -1.18
C LEU A 181 5.83 7.25 -0.77
N ASP A 182 5.05 6.86 0.24
CA ASP A 182 5.08 5.52 0.83
C ASP A 182 3.86 4.70 0.39
N CYS A 183 4.10 3.51 -0.14
CA CYS A 183 3.05 2.55 -0.43
C CYS A 183 2.71 1.74 0.84
N PRO A 184 1.44 1.76 1.30
CA PRO A 184 1.04 1.06 2.52
C PRO A 184 0.98 -0.47 2.38
N CYS A 185 1.05 -0.99 1.14
CA CYS A 185 0.73 -2.39 0.85
C CYS A 185 1.92 -3.34 1.05
N HIS A 186 3.12 -2.96 0.58
CA HIS A 186 4.31 -3.82 0.57
C HIS A 186 5.61 -3.02 0.76
N TRP A 187 5.50 -1.77 1.23
CA TRP A 187 6.64 -0.88 1.57
C TRP A 187 7.48 -0.41 0.38
N ALA A 188 6.90 -0.39 -0.82
CA ALA A 188 7.47 0.40 -1.90
C ALA A 188 7.52 1.87 -1.48
N ALA A 189 8.60 2.57 -1.81
CA ALA A 189 8.70 4.01 -1.60
C ALA A 189 9.24 4.68 -2.87
N PHE A 190 8.78 5.90 -3.14
CA PHE A 190 9.19 6.69 -4.28
C PHE A 190 9.67 8.06 -3.82
N ASP A 191 10.69 8.60 -4.48
CA ASP A 191 11.12 9.97 -4.28
C ASP A 191 10.11 10.97 -4.86
N LEU A 192 10.37 12.25 -4.65
CA LEU A 192 9.52 13.35 -5.12
C LEU A 192 9.68 13.68 -6.62
N GLU A 193 10.55 12.96 -7.32
CA GLU A 193 10.65 12.96 -8.78
C GLU A 193 9.97 11.72 -9.41
N GLY A 194 9.46 10.81 -8.57
CA GLY A 194 8.75 9.59 -8.96
C GLY A 194 9.64 8.35 -9.05
N GLY A 195 10.94 8.45 -8.76
CA GLY A 195 11.87 7.32 -8.79
C GLY A 195 11.66 6.36 -7.61
N PRO A 196 11.71 5.03 -7.80
CA PRO A 196 11.64 4.08 -6.69
C PRO A 196 12.89 4.18 -5.80
N LEU A 197 12.71 4.29 -4.49
CA LEU A 197 13.79 4.44 -3.50
C LEU A 197 14.29 3.10 -2.95
N VAL A 198 13.40 2.11 -2.83
CA VAL A 198 13.72 0.77 -2.33
C VAL A 198 12.83 -0.22 -3.06
N SER A 199 13.43 -1.21 -3.72
CA SER A 199 12.68 -2.30 -4.34
C SER A 199 13.31 -3.64 -3.98
N GLU A 200 12.93 -4.21 -2.84
CA GLU A 200 13.16 -5.64 -2.52
C GLU A 200 12.27 -6.59 -3.36
N TYR A 201 11.66 -6.07 -4.43
CA TYR A 201 10.79 -6.83 -5.31
C TYR A 201 11.63 -7.61 -6.32
N THR A 202 11.21 -8.85 -6.58
CA THR A 202 11.76 -9.67 -7.67
C THR A 202 11.64 -8.99 -9.04
N ILE A 203 10.63 -8.11 -9.21
CA ILE A 203 10.41 -7.30 -10.40
C ILE A 203 10.69 -5.85 -10.05
N PRO A 204 11.59 -5.14 -10.76
CA PRO A 204 11.89 -3.75 -10.46
C PRO A 204 10.65 -2.88 -10.63
N LEU A 205 10.44 -1.96 -9.68
CA LEU A 205 9.34 -1.02 -9.77
C LEU A 205 9.64 0.03 -10.83
N ARG A 206 8.63 0.36 -11.65
CA ARG A 206 8.71 1.48 -12.59
C ARG A 206 8.54 2.81 -11.85
N PRO A 207 9.15 3.90 -12.33
CA PRO A 207 8.89 5.24 -11.81
C PRO A 207 7.41 5.60 -11.89
N LEU A 208 6.97 6.47 -10.99
CA LEU A 208 5.62 7.02 -11.01
C LEU A 208 5.42 7.84 -12.29
N PRO A 209 4.28 7.67 -12.97
CA PRO A 209 3.98 8.48 -14.13
C PRO A 209 3.87 9.97 -13.76
N ARG A 210 4.51 10.83 -14.56
CA ARG A 210 4.39 12.28 -14.41
C ARG A 210 3.07 12.74 -15.02
N LEU A 211 2.42 13.69 -14.36
CA LEU A 211 1.25 14.39 -14.87
C LEU A 211 1.70 15.72 -15.44
N ARG A 212 1.16 16.12 -16.59
CA ARG A 212 1.47 17.45 -17.14
C ARG A 212 0.93 18.52 -16.19
N SER A 213 1.83 19.34 -15.67
CA SER A 213 1.51 20.46 -14.77
C SER A 213 1.93 21.79 -15.39
N ARG A 214 1.29 22.87 -14.93
CA ARG A 214 1.74 24.24 -15.18
C ARG A 214 1.34 25.15 -14.02
N VAL A 215 1.98 26.31 -13.94
CA VAL A 215 1.54 27.40 -13.05
C VAL A 215 0.91 28.48 -13.91
N ARG A 216 -0.31 28.91 -13.57
CA ARG A 216 -1.04 29.98 -14.24
C ARG A 216 -1.74 30.84 -13.20
N ASP A 217 -1.49 32.15 -13.22
CA ASP A 217 -2.14 33.12 -12.32
C ASP A 217 -2.05 32.73 -10.82
N GLY A 218 -0.93 32.13 -10.41
CA GLY A 218 -0.69 31.64 -9.05
C GLY A 218 -1.33 30.28 -8.71
N ALA A 219 -2.14 29.71 -9.60
CA ALA A 219 -2.68 28.36 -9.48
C ALA A 219 -1.74 27.33 -10.12
N VAL A 220 -1.57 26.20 -9.45
CA VAL A 220 -0.98 24.99 -10.04
C VAL A 220 -2.11 24.22 -10.71
N GLU A 221 -2.00 24.03 -12.01
CA GLU A 221 -2.95 23.29 -12.83
C GLU A 221 -2.32 21.98 -13.31
N VAL A 222 -3.12 20.92 -13.35
CA VAL A 222 -2.75 19.60 -13.90
C VAL A 222 -3.67 19.27 -15.05
N TYR A 223 -3.12 18.69 -16.12
CA TYR A 223 -3.89 18.27 -17.29
C TYR A 223 -4.54 16.91 -17.05
N THR A 224 -5.85 16.89 -16.84
CA THR A 224 -6.65 15.70 -16.50
C THR A 224 -7.86 15.58 -17.43
N ALA A 225 -8.33 14.37 -17.74
CA ALA A 225 -9.59 14.17 -18.47
C ALA A 225 -10.81 14.27 -17.55
#